data_AF-A0AAJ1ZQ37-F1
#
_entry.id   AF-A0AAJ1ZQ37-F1
#
_cell.length_a   1.000
_cell.length_b   1.000
_cell.length_c   1.000
_cell.angle_alpha   90.00
_cell.angle_beta   90.00
_cell.angle_gamma   90.00
#
_symmetry.space_group_name_H-M   'P 1'
#
loop_
_entity.id
_entity.type
_entity.pdbx_description
1 polymer ?
#
loop_
_entity_poly.entity_id
_entity_poly.type
_entity_poly.pdbx_seq_one_letter_code
_entity_poly.pdbx_strand_id
1 'polypeptide(L)'
;MAALGGDPLTAPPGATATNAVVRAAVGASGASSASASSYTVRSTTLASGTIVNEYLSTEGTVFGIAWRGPRVPDLATLLGSYFPQYQQGLLAQRAERGARGQVSVQDSGLVVRSGGHMGAFAGSAYLPQSLPAGVSASDIQ
;
A
#
# COMPACT_ATOMS: atom_id res chain seq x y z
N MET A 1 2.80 -8.97 14.71
CA MET A 1 2.00 -9.20 13.48
C MET A 1 2.04 -7.90 12.73
N ALA A 2 2.58 -7.87 11.52
CA ALA A 2 2.63 -6.64 10.75
C ALA A 2 1.25 -6.35 10.14
N ALA A 3 0.83 -5.10 10.16
CA ALA A 3 -0.48 -4.73 9.65
C ALA A 3 -0.45 -3.32 9.11
N LEU A 4 -1.19 -3.08 8.03
CA LEU A 4 -1.62 -1.75 7.65
C LEU A 4 -2.21 -1.04 8.89
N GLY A 5 -1.72 0.15 9.22
CA GLY A 5 -2.08 0.88 10.45
C GLY A 5 -1.29 0.48 11.71
N GLY A 6 -0.25 -0.35 11.59
CA GLY A 6 0.60 -0.80 12.69
C GLY A 6 2.07 -0.92 12.31
N ASP A 7 2.77 -1.90 12.89
CA ASP A 7 4.19 -2.17 12.64
C ASP A 7 4.44 -2.71 11.22
N PRO A 8 5.58 -2.38 10.62
CA PRO A 8 5.94 -2.85 9.28
C PRO A 8 6.20 -4.35 9.23
N LEU A 9 6.05 -4.93 8.04
CA LEU A 9 6.28 -6.34 7.77
C LEU A 9 7.67 -6.79 8.22
N THR A 10 7.70 -7.79 9.11
CA THR A 10 8.92 -8.58 9.31
C THR A 10 9.19 -9.31 8.00
N ALA A 11 10.29 -8.98 7.35
CA ALA A 11 10.70 -9.65 6.12
C ALA A 11 10.88 -11.15 6.42
N PRO A 12 10.23 -12.05 5.65
CA PRO A 12 10.42 -13.49 5.83
C PRO A 12 11.87 -13.90 5.53
N PRO A 13 12.33 -15.04 6.07
CA PRO A 13 13.68 -15.54 5.79
C PRO A 13 13.88 -15.72 4.27
N GLY A 14 14.93 -15.08 3.73
CA GLY A 14 15.23 -15.07 2.30
C GLY A 14 14.63 -13.90 1.51
N ALA A 15 13.86 -13.01 2.14
CA ALA A 15 13.45 -11.75 1.54
C ALA A 15 14.48 -10.64 1.80
N THR A 16 14.63 -9.73 0.84
CA THR A 16 15.53 -8.56 0.96
C THR A 16 14.69 -7.33 1.21
N ALA A 17 14.86 -6.68 2.38
CA ALA A 17 14.19 -5.42 2.70
C ALA A 17 15.17 -4.26 2.58
N THR A 18 14.73 -3.17 1.95
CA THR A 18 15.48 -1.93 1.81
C THR A 18 14.60 -0.76 2.22
N ASN A 19 15.16 0.18 2.97
CA ASN A 19 14.45 1.35 3.47
C ASN A 19 14.96 2.59 2.74
N ALA A 20 14.06 3.34 2.13
CA ALA A 20 14.34 4.62 1.48
C ALA A 20 13.50 5.70 2.17
N VAL A 21 14.13 6.78 2.60
CA VAL A 21 13.41 7.94 3.13
C VAL A 21 13.02 8.82 1.95
N VAL A 22 11.72 9.00 1.74
CA VAL A 22 11.18 9.84 0.67
C VAL A 22 10.64 11.12 1.29
N ARG A 23 11.00 12.25 0.68
CA ARG A 23 10.41 13.55 0.99
C ARG A 23 9.38 13.86 -0.09
N ALA A 24 8.10 13.91 0.28
CA ALA A 24 7.08 14.44 -0.61
C ALA A 24 7.42 15.93 -0.87
N ALA A 25 7.98 16.20 -2.05
CA ALA A 25 8.15 17.56 -2.51
C ALA A 25 6.79 18.04 -3.02
N VAL A 26 6.14 18.94 -2.29
CA VAL A 26 4.99 19.66 -2.83
C VAL A 26 5.54 20.52 -3.98
N GLY A 27 5.14 20.20 -5.21
CA GLY A 27 5.48 20.97 -6.39
C GLY A 27 4.85 22.35 -6.33
N ALA A 28 5.56 23.30 -5.73
CA ALA A 28 5.28 24.72 -5.86
C ALA A 28 6.51 25.37 -6.51
N SER A 29 6.36 25.70 -7.78
CA SER A 29 7.19 26.69 -8.47
C SER A 29 7.11 27.99 -7.67
N GLY A 30 8.11 28.24 -6.82
CA GLY A 30 8.22 29.49 -6.07
C GLY A 30 8.10 29.32 -4.56
N ALA A 31 9.24 29.47 -3.91
CA ALA A 31 9.43 29.94 -2.53
C ALA A 31 8.21 29.83 -1.60
N SER A 32 8.06 28.68 -0.94
CA SER A 32 7.55 28.62 0.42
C SER A 32 7.86 27.25 1.00
N SER A 33 8.50 27.25 2.16
CA SER A 33 8.73 26.10 3.02
C SER A 33 7.39 25.52 3.51
N ALA A 34 6.65 24.88 2.61
CA ALA A 34 5.51 24.04 2.95
C ALA A 34 6.09 22.70 3.41
N SER A 35 5.78 22.32 4.64
CA SER A 35 6.28 21.14 5.35
C SER A 35 6.33 19.91 4.44
N ALA A 36 7.51 19.56 3.96
CA ALA A 36 7.71 18.33 3.20
C ALA A 36 7.42 17.16 4.15
N SER A 37 6.27 16.51 3.99
CA SER A 37 5.98 15.31 4.75
C SER A 37 7.00 14.26 4.33
N SER A 38 7.87 13.90 5.28
CA SER A 38 8.89 12.89 5.09
C SER A 38 8.30 11.56 5.53
N TYR A 39 8.36 10.54 4.68
CA TYR A 39 7.87 9.21 5.01
C TYR A 39 8.94 8.19 4.59
N THR A 40 8.89 7.01 5.18
CA THR A 40 9.84 5.94 4.86
C THR A 40 9.16 4.92 3.96
N VAL A 41 9.72 4.66 2.80
CA VAL A 41 9.31 3.54 1.96
C VAL A 41 10.21 2.36 2.24
N ARG A 42 9.62 1.25 2.63
CA ARG A 42 10.31 0.00 2.87
C ARG A 42 9.94 -0.98 1.77
N SER A 43 10.86 -1.20 0.84
CA SER A 43 10.70 -2.16 -0.24
C SER A 43 11.23 -3.53 0.20
N THR A 44 10.35 -4.52 0.24
CA THR A 44 10.66 -5.90 0.58
C THR A 44 10.46 -6.78 -0.64
N THR A 45 11.54 -7.34 -1.17
CA THR A 45 11.50 -8.32 -2.26
C THR A 45 11.40 -9.71 -1.66
N LEU A 46 10.25 -10.37 -1.86
CA LEU A 46 10.03 -11.75 -1.45
C LEU A 46 10.79 -12.73 -2.35
N ALA A 47 11.08 -13.92 -1.82
CA ALA A 47 11.70 -15.02 -2.57
C ALA A 47 10.91 -15.45 -3.82
N SER A 48 9.60 -15.17 -3.85
CA SER A 48 8.74 -15.40 -5.01
C SER A 48 8.95 -14.41 -6.17
N GLY A 49 9.78 -13.38 -5.98
CA GLY A 49 9.97 -12.27 -6.93
C GLY A 49 8.90 -11.17 -6.81
N THR A 50 8.06 -11.22 -5.76
CA THR A 50 7.08 -10.17 -5.48
C THR A 50 7.74 -9.08 -4.65
N ILE A 51 7.60 -7.83 -5.08
CA ILE A 51 8.11 -6.65 -4.39
C ILE A 51 6.95 -6.02 -3.64
N VAL A 52 7.12 -5.77 -2.35
CA VAL A 52 6.15 -5.10 -1.49
C VAL A 52 6.77 -3.81 -0.97
N ASN A 53 6.24 -2.67 -1.39
CA ASN A 53 6.61 -1.34 -0.92
C ASN A 53 5.67 -0.93 0.21
N GLU A 54 6.17 -0.80 1.42
CA GLU A 54 5.41 -0.31 2.56
C GLU A 54 5.74 1.17 2.79
N TYR A 55 4.72 1.98 3.05
CA TYR A 55 4.82 3.41 3.25
C TYR A 55 4.53 3.71 4.72
N LEU A 56 5.58 4.12 5.44
CA LEU A 56 5.55 4.40 6.87
C LEU A 56 5.57 5.90 7.12
N SER A 57 4.69 6.38 7.98
CA SER A 57 4.72 7.76 8.46
C SER A 57 5.98 8.03 9.29
N THR A 58 6.22 9.29 9.65
CA THR A 58 7.30 9.65 10.60
C THR A 58 7.16 8.98 11.97
N GLU A 59 5.95 8.56 12.35
CA GLU A 59 5.70 7.81 13.58
C GLU A 59 6.00 6.31 13.44
N GLY A 60 6.37 5.83 12.25
CA GLY A 60 6.64 4.42 11.97
C GLY A 60 5.38 3.60 11.68
N THR A 61 4.23 4.24 11.53
CA THR A 61 2.96 3.56 11.19
C THR A 61 2.83 3.36 9.69
N VAL A 62 2.56 2.12 9.26
CA VAL A 62 2.30 1.83 7.85
C VAL A 62 0.94 2.40 7.43
N PHE A 63 0.92 3.48 6.64
CA PHE A 63 -0.33 4.06 6.12
C PHE A 63 -0.68 3.54 4.72
N GLY A 64 0.29 2.98 4.00
CA GLY A 64 0.15 2.51 2.63
C GLY A 64 1.05 1.32 2.34
N ILE A 65 0.63 0.44 1.45
CA ILE A 65 1.39 -0.70 0.96
C ILE A 65 1.10 -0.83 -0.53
N ALA A 66 2.12 -0.85 -1.37
CA ALA A 66 2.02 -1.26 -2.76
C ALA A 66 2.74 -2.59 -2.95
N TRP A 67 2.28 -3.40 -3.89
CA TRP A 67 2.92 -4.65 -4.26
C TRP A 67 2.88 -4.85 -5.76
N ARG A 68 3.92 -5.49 -6.28
CA ARG A 68 3.99 -5.90 -7.68
C ARG A 68 4.81 -7.16 -7.85
N GLY A 69 4.38 -8.04 -8.73
CA GLY A 69 5.13 -9.26 -9.01
C GLY A 69 4.35 -10.30 -9.79
N PRO A 70 4.96 -11.47 -10.00
CA PRO A 70 4.32 -12.57 -10.71
C PRO A 70 3.19 -13.23 -9.93
N ARG A 71 3.14 -13.01 -8.60
CA ARG A 71 2.09 -13.52 -7.71
C ARG A 71 1.61 -12.42 -6.76
N VAL A 72 0.38 -12.56 -6.29
CA VAL A 72 -0.17 -11.70 -5.24
C VAL A 72 0.44 -12.13 -3.90
N PRO A 73 0.94 -11.19 -3.07
CA PRO A 73 1.42 -11.50 -1.74
C PRO A 73 0.26 -11.88 -0.81
N ASP A 74 0.59 -12.36 0.39
CA ASP A 74 -0.41 -12.73 1.38
C ASP A 74 -1.10 -11.47 1.95
N LEU A 75 -2.21 -11.05 1.31
CA LEU A 75 -2.96 -9.86 1.69
C LEU A 75 -3.57 -9.96 3.10
N ALA A 76 -3.87 -11.18 3.56
CA ALA A 76 -4.34 -11.39 4.93
C ALA A 76 -3.26 -10.99 5.94
N THR A 77 -2.01 -11.34 5.65
CA THR A 77 -0.86 -10.94 6.46
C THR A 77 -0.58 -9.43 6.34
N LEU A 78 -0.69 -8.84 5.15
CA LEU A 78 -0.41 -7.41 4.95
C LEU A 78 -1.47 -6.49 5.56
N LEU A 79 -2.75 -6.83 5.36
CA LEU A 79 -3.88 -6.02 5.83
C LEU A 79 -4.24 -6.34 7.29
N GLY A 80 -3.93 -7.55 7.78
CA GLY A 80 -4.29 -7.98 9.13
C GLY A 80 -5.79 -7.79 9.40
N SER A 81 -6.12 -6.94 10.38
CA SER A 81 -7.49 -6.62 10.78
C SER A 81 -8.34 -5.97 9.69
N TYR A 82 -7.72 -5.38 8.65
CA TYR A 82 -8.41 -4.77 7.50
C TYR A 82 -8.78 -5.78 6.41
N PHE A 83 -8.28 -7.02 6.49
CA PHE A 83 -8.58 -8.08 5.54
C PHE A 83 -10.09 -8.40 5.36
N PRO A 84 -10.90 -8.53 6.42
CA PRO A 84 -12.34 -8.74 6.27
C PRO A 84 -13.05 -7.58 5.55
N GLN A 85 -12.67 -6.33 5.81
CA GLN A 85 -13.20 -5.16 5.10
C GLN A 85 -12.85 -5.20 3.61
N TYR A 86 -11.61 -5.57 3.28
CA TYR A 86 -11.19 -5.78 1.90
C TYR A 86 -12.02 -6.87 1.20
N GLN A 87 -12.26 -8.01 1.85
CA GLN A 87 -13.11 -9.07 1.27
C GLN A 87 -14.54 -8.60 1.02
N GLN A 88 -15.15 -7.88 1.96
CA GLN A 88 -16.49 -7.33 1.79
C GLN A 88 -16.56 -6.34 0.63
N GLY A 89 -15.59 -5.42 0.55
CA GLY A 89 -15.52 -4.49 -0.55
C GLY A 89 -15.24 -5.18 -1.90
N LEU A 90 -14.49 -6.28 -1.91
CA LEU A 90 -14.25 -7.09 -3.10
C LEU A 90 -15.53 -7.78 -3.58
N LEU A 91 -16.33 -8.31 -2.66
CA LEU A 91 -17.63 -8.91 -2.93
C LEU A 91 -18.61 -7.87 -3.47
N ALA A 92 -18.67 -6.69 -2.85
CA ALA A 92 -19.50 -5.57 -3.30
C ALA A 92 -19.09 -5.12 -4.72
N GLN A 93 -17.79 -4.90 -4.96
CA GLN A 93 -17.27 -4.55 -6.29
C GLN A 93 -17.61 -5.60 -7.36
N ARG A 94 -17.48 -6.89 -7.02
CA ARG A 94 -17.84 -7.99 -7.94
C ARG A 94 -19.34 -8.02 -8.22
N ALA A 95 -20.18 -7.70 -7.24
CA ALA A 95 -21.62 -7.60 -7.41
C ALA A 95 -22.00 -6.43 -8.34
N GLU A 96 -21.28 -5.32 -8.27
CA GLU A 96 -21.58 -4.11 -9.06
C GLU A 96 -20.98 -4.12 -10.48
N ARG A 97 -19.70 -4.50 -10.64
CA ARG A 97 -18.99 -4.45 -11.94
C ARG A 97 -18.80 -5.81 -12.62
N GLY A 98 -19.16 -6.91 -11.96
CA GLY A 98 -18.87 -8.26 -12.43
C GLY A 98 -17.38 -8.62 -12.32
N ALA A 99 -17.04 -9.89 -12.55
CA ALA A 99 -15.68 -10.44 -12.33
C ALA A 99 -14.60 -9.98 -13.34
N ARG A 100 -14.86 -8.94 -14.15
CA ARG A 100 -13.98 -8.51 -15.26
C ARG A 100 -13.46 -7.09 -15.03
N GLY A 101 -12.23 -6.96 -14.51
CA GLY A 101 -11.53 -5.69 -14.43
C GLY A 101 -10.58 -5.54 -13.25
N GLN A 102 -9.95 -4.37 -13.16
CA GLN A 102 -9.18 -3.95 -11.99
C GLN A 102 -10.10 -3.93 -10.76
N VAL A 103 -9.69 -4.61 -9.70
CA VAL A 103 -10.33 -4.53 -8.38
C VAL A 103 -9.99 -3.16 -7.79
N SER A 104 -11.01 -2.36 -7.50
CA SER A 104 -10.84 -1.12 -6.73
C SER A 104 -11.88 -1.09 -5.62
N VAL A 105 -11.46 -1.53 -4.44
CA VAL A 105 -12.24 -1.47 -3.22
C VAL A 105 -11.99 -0.12 -2.56
N GLN A 106 -13.05 0.67 -2.39
CA GLN A 106 -13.05 1.86 -1.55
C GLN A 106 -14.06 1.62 -0.44
N ASP A 107 -13.56 1.39 0.77
CA ASP A 107 -14.37 1.25 1.97
C ASP A 107 -13.99 2.36 2.95
N SER A 108 -14.91 2.78 3.83
CA SER A 108 -14.90 4.00 4.66
C SER A 108 -13.59 4.34 5.41
N GLY A 109 -12.64 3.41 5.49
CA GLY A 109 -11.32 3.64 6.04
C GLY A 109 -10.15 3.05 5.27
N LEU A 110 -10.39 2.30 4.19
CA LEU A 110 -9.41 1.50 3.47
C LEU A 110 -9.68 1.57 1.97
N VAL A 111 -8.66 1.97 1.21
CA VAL A 111 -8.71 1.91 -0.24
C VAL A 111 -7.71 0.87 -0.72
N VAL A 112 -8.20 -0.15 -1.43
CA VAL A 112 -7.38 -1.18 -2.05
C VAL A 112 -7.63 -1.21 -3.55
N ARG A 113 -6.60 -0.95 -4.33
CA ARG A 113 -6.61 -1.09 -5.78
C ARG A 113 -5.71 -2.26 -6.12
N SER A 114 -6.26 -3.34 -6.67
CA SER A 114 -5.48 -4.46 -7.17
C SER A 114 -5.88 -4.76 -8.61
N GLY A 115 -4.90 -5.07 -9.44
CA GLY A 115 -5.15 -5.39 -10.83
C GLY A 115 -3.94 -6.06 -11.44
N GLY A 116 -4.14 -6.75 -12.54
CA GLY A 116 -3.04 -7.42 -13.20
C GLY A 116 -3.52 -8.44 -14.20
N HIS A 117 -2.58 -8.86 -15.03
CA HIS A 117 -2.76 -9.98 -15.95
C HIS A 117 -2.14 -11.23 -15.31
N MET A 118 -2.43 -12.41 -15.85
CA MET A 118 -1.80 -13.67 -15.40
C MET A 118 -0.26 -13.51 -15.42
N GLY A 119 0.37 -13.54 -14.24
CA GLY A 119 1.82 -13.42 -14.09
C GLY A 119 2.36 -11.99 -13.96
N ALA A 120 1.49 -10.97 -13.88
CA ALA A 120 1.88 -9.58 -13.61
C ALA A 120 0.81 -8.92 -12.73
N PHE A 121 0.83 -9.25 -11.45
CA PHE A 121 -0.07 -8.69 -10.45
C PHE A 121 0.55 -7.44 -9.85
N ALA A 122 -0.25 -6.40 -9.73
CA ALA A 122 0.10 -5.20 -9.00
C ALA A 122 -1.09 -4.73 -8.15
N GLY A 123 -0.79 -3.98 -7.11
CA GLY A 123 -1.82 -3.34 -6.33
C GLY A 123 -1.25 -2.42 -5.29
N SER A 124 -2.11 -1.60 -4.73
CA SER A 124 -1.82 -0.75 -3.60
C SER A 124 -3.02 -0.73 -2.66
N ALA A 125 -2.73 -0.71 -1.36
CA ALA A 125 -3.68 -0.57 -0.28
C ALA A 125 -3.21 0.58 0.60
N TYR A 126 -4.11 1.49 0.97
CA TYR A 126 -3.77 2.59 1.85
C TYR A 126 -4.96 3.03 2.70
N LEU A 127 -4.65 3.66 3.82
CA LEU A 127 -5.60 4.20 4.78
C LEU A 127 -5.69 5.71 4.56
N PRO A 128 -6.71 6.22 3.87
CA PRO A 128 -6.87 7.67 3.67
C PRO A 128 -6.91 8.45 5.00
N GLN A 129 -7.42 7.83 6.06
CA GLN A 129 -7.46 8.38 7.42
C GLN A 129 -6.10 8.42 8.13
N SER A 130 -5.12 7.62 7.69
CA SER A 130 -3.76 7.57 8.25
C SER A 130 -2.74 8.30 7.37
N LEU A 131 -3.18 8.94 6.28
CA LEU A 131 -2.31 9.71 5.41
C LEU A 131 -1.81 10.97 6.16
N PRO A 132 -0.47 11.20 6.19
CA PRO A 132 0.07 12.44 6.73
C PRO A 132 -0.42 13.66 5.93
N ALA A 133 -0.49 14.81 6.59
CA ALA A 133 -0.85 16.07 5.91
C ALA A 133 0.09 16.34 4.73
N GLY A 134 -0.48 16.44 3.52
CA GLY A 134 0.27 16.66 2.27
C GLY A 134 0.61 15.39 1.48
N VAL A 135 0.37 14.19 2.02
CA VAL A 135 0.49 12.93 1.27
C VAL A 135 -0.87 12.56 0.70
N SER A 136 -0.92 12.28 -0.59
CA SER A 136 -2.14 11.83 -1.29
C SER A 136 -1.96 10.40 -1.77
N ALA A 137 -3.06 9.70 -2.05
CA ALA A 137 -3.05 8.35 -2.62
C ALA A 137 -2.15 8.18 -3.85
N SER A 138 -1.98 9.25 -4.64
CA SER A 138 -1.12 9.31 -5.83
C SER A 138 0.36 9.03 -5.55
N ASP A 139 0.78 9.20 -4.30
CA ASP A 139 2.15 8.97 -3.84
C ASP A 139 2.44 7.47 -3.61
N ILE A 140 1.40 6.65 -3.51
CA ILE A 140 1.47 5.22 -3.16
C ILE A 140 1.37 4.36 -4.44
N GLN A 141 2.50 3.78 -4.88
CA GLN A 141 2.64 3.05 -6.16
C GLN A 141 3.64 1.88 -6.14
#